data_AF-A0A3N5ZRP6-F1
#
_entry.id   AF-A0A3N5ZRP6-F1
#
_cell.length_a   1.000
_cell.length_b   1.000
_cell.length_c   1.000
_cell.angle_alpha   90.00
_cell.angle_beta   90.00
_cell.angle_gamma   90.00
#
_symmetry.space_group_name_H-M   'P 1'
#
loop_
_entity.id
_entity.type
_entity.pdbx_description
1 polymer ?
#
loop_
_entity_poly.entity_id
_entity_poly.type
_entity_poly.pdbx_seq_one_letter_code
_entity_poly.pdbx_strand_id
1 'polypeptide(L)'
;MNILENKFRVSQILIARDTQKVEKIYAVNEKGEPFDLLEIGVLEHFHILTKEQLQEKLDQYNIGATLKVDGYRTLLTLNSKQDANLYIEHIGPYFNEILL
;
A
#
# COMPACT_ATOMS: atom_id res chain seq x y z
N MET A 1 -13.95 11.45 13.23
CA MET A 1 -13.46 10.88 11.97
C MET A 1 -13.56 9.37 12.13
N ASN A 2 -14.46 8.71 11.40
CA ASN A 2 -14.51 7.23 11.45
C ASN A 2 -13.26 6.75 10.74
N ILE A 3 -12.30 6.22 11.49
CA ILE A 3 -11.17 5.49 10.92
C ILE A 3 -11.81 4.25 10.31
N LEU A 4 -11.81 4.14 8.97
CA LEU A 4 -12.23 2.91 8.29
C LEU A 4 -11.27 1.82 8.77
N GLU A 5 -11.78 0.89 9.58
CA GLU A 5 -10.97 -0.20 10.13
C GLU A 5 -10.47 -1.09 8.99
N ASN A 6 -9.18 -1.38 8.97
CA ASN A 6 -8.58 -2.25 7.97
C ASN A 6 -9.05 -3.70 8.21
N LYS A 7 -9.57 -4.37 7.18
CA LYS A 7 -9.92 -5.82 7.19
C LYS A 7 -8.69 -6.73 7.05
N PHE A 8 -7.55 -6.21 7.48
CA PHE A 8 -6.27 -6.90 7.46
C PHE A 8 -5.40 -6.38 8.60
N ARG A 9 -4.41 -7.19 8.96
CA ARG A 9 -3.35 -6.80 9.89
C ARG A 9 -2.01 -6.73 9.16
N VAL A 10 -1.23 -5.71 9.46
CA VAL A 10 0.17 -5.64 9.01
C VAL A 10 0.99 -6.60 9.87
N SER A 11 1.65 -7.55 9.22
CA SER A 11 2.49 -8.56 9.88
C SER A 11 3.96 -8.15 9.92
N GLN A 12 4.47 -7.53 8.86
CA GLN A 12 5.86 -7.12 8.75
C GLN A 12 6.03 -6.00 7.73
N ILE A 13 6.94 -5.07 8.00
CA ILE A 13 7.38 -4.03 7.06
C ILE A 13 8.84 -4.32 6.70
N LEU A 14 9.14 -4.48 5.41
CA LEU A 14 10.49 -4.71 4.91
C LEU A 14 11.13 -3.38 4.52
N ILE A 15 12.22 -3.03 5.21
CA ILE A 15 12.97 -1.80 5.00
C ILE A 15 14.35 -2.17 4.45
N ALA A 16 14.71 -1.60 3.30
CA ALA A 16 16.02 -1.76 2.70
C ALA A 16 17.09 -1.12 3.60
N ARG A 17 18.15 -1.86 3.94
CA ARG A 17 19.17 -1.40 4.89
C ARG A 17 19.92 -0.17 4.39
N ASP A 18 20.27 -0.16 3.12
CA ASP A 18 21.17 0.85 2.56
C ASP A 18 20.46 2.16 2.22
N THR A 19 19.16 2.11 1.93
CA THR A 19 18.38 3.26 1.49
C THR A 19 17.32 3.71 2.49
N GLN A 20 17.03 2.88 3.50
CA GLN A 20 15.92 3.06 4.46
C GLN A 20 14.53 3.13 3.82
N LYS A 21 14.42 2.78 2.52
CA LYS A 21 13.16 2.72 1.80
C LYS A 21 12.37 1.48 2.20
N VAL A 22 11.04 1.61 2.20
CA VAL A 22 10.13 0.50 2.47
C VAL A 22 9.77 -0.16 1.14
N GLU A 23 10.18 -1.40 0.97
CA GLU A 23 10.02 -2.15 -0.29
C GLU A 23 8.81 -3.07 -0.27
N LYS A 24 8.37 -3.51 0.92
CA LYS A 24 7.20 -4.37 1.11
C LYS A 24 6.49 -4.11 2.43
N ILE A 25 5.18 -4.29 2.43
CA ILE A 25 4.36 -4.33 3.64
C ILE A 25 3.55 -5.62 3.60
N TYR A 26 4.01 -6.64 4.31
CA TYR A 26 3.33 -7.92 4.41
C TYR A 26 2.10 -7.77 5.30
N ALA A 27 0.92 -7.98 4.73
CA ALA A 27 -0.35 -7.97 5.42
C ALA A 27 -1.04 -9.34 5.33
N VAL A 28 -1.96 -9.59 6.26
CA VAL A 28 -2.76 -10.81 6.32
C VAL A 28 -4.21 -10.43 6.51
N ASN A 29 -5.11 -10.95 5.66
CA ASN A 29 -6.54 -10.68 5.76
C ASN A 29 -7.21 -11.51 6.87
N GLU A 30 -8.52 -11.33 7.07
CA GLU A 30 -9.29 -12.06 8.09
C GLU A 30 -9.29 -13.59 7.90
N LYS A 31 -9.11 -14.07 6.67
CA LYS A 31 -9.00 -15.50 6.32
C LYS A 31 -7.60 -16.08 6.56
N GLY A 32 -6.62 -15.25 6.93
CA GLY A 32 -5.24 -15.68 7.10
C GLY A 32 -4.42 -15.67 5.82
N GLU A 33 -4.94 -15.11 4.73
CA GLU A 33 -4.26 -15.07 3.43
C GLU A 33 -3.26 -13.91 3.38
N PRO A 34 -1.98 -14.17 3.07
CA PRO A 34 -0.96 -13.14 3.02
C PRO A 34 -1.01 -12.37 1.69
N PHE A 35 -0.73 -11.07 1.75
CA PHE A 35 -0.60 -10.22 0.57
C PHE A 35 0.39 -9.07 0.82
N ASP A 36 0.85 -8.44 -0.26
CA ASP A 36 1.71 -7.25 -0.19
C ASP A 36 0.86 -5.99 -0.36
N LEU A 37 0.81 -5.15 0.67
CA LEU A 37 0.04 -3.92 0.66
C LEU A 37 0.65 -2.87 -0.31
N LEU A 38 1.87 -3.08 -0.81
CA LEU A 38 2.50 -2.22 -1.81
C LEU A 38 2.32 -2.71 -3.27
N GLU A 39 1.65 -3.85 -3.48
CA GLU A 39 1.29 -4.35 -4.81
C GLU A 39 0.01 -3.66 -5.32
N ILE A 40 0.15 -2.37 -5.64
CA ILE A 40 -0.99 -1.51 -6.01
C ILE A 40 -1.68 -1.90 -7.32
N GLY A 41 -1.05 -2.75 -8.13
CA GLY A 41 -1.67 -3.30 -9.35
C GLY A 41 -2.99 -4.03 -9.05
N VAL A 42 -3.17 -4.53 -7.82
CA VAL A 42 -4.44 -5.14 -7.40
C VAL A 42 -5.58 -4.12 -7.32
N LEU A 43 -5.31 -2.89 -6.84
CA LEU A 43 -6.32 -1.83 -6.76
C LEU A 43 -6.76 -1.38 -8.15
N GLU A 44 -5.82 -1.31 -9.09
CA GLU A 44 -6.11 -0.98 -10.49
C GLU A 44 -6.90 -2.10 -11.17
N HIS A 45 -6.51 -3.36 -10.95
CA HIS A 45 -7.17 -4.53 -11.54
C HIS A 45 -8.66 -4.64 -11.14
N PHE A 46 -8.98 -4.35 -9.89
CA PHE A 46 -10.35 -4.37 -9.38
C PHE A 46 -11.09 -3.02 -9.55
N HIS A 47 -10.51 -2.07 -10.30
CA HIS A 47 -11.09 -0.75 -10.56
C HIS A 47 -11.38 0.09 -9.30
N ILE A 48 -10.62 -0.13 -8.23
CA ILE A 48 -10.75 0.61 -6.95
C ILE A 48 -10.06 1.96 -7.03
N LEU A 49 -8.82 1.98 -7.54
CA LEU A 49 -8.06 3.21 -7.80
C LEU A 49 -7.27 3.08 -9.10
N THR A 50 -7.30 4.13 -9.93
CA THR A 50 -6.33 4.27 -11.03
C THR A 50 -4.97 4.75 -10.53
N LYS A 51 -3.93 4.67 -11.37
CA LYS A 51 -2.59 5.17 -11.03
C LYS A 51 -2.59 6.67 -10.74
N GLU A 52 -3.36 7.44 -11.51
CA GLU A 52 -3.50 8.89 -11.36
C GLU A 52 -4.16 9.22 -10.01
N GLN A 53 -5.25 8.53 -9.67
CA GLN A 53 -5.94 8.72 -8.39
C GLN A 53 -5.08 8.32 -7.21
N LEU A 54 -4.26 7.26 -7.35
CA LEU A 54 -3.30 6.89 -6.32
C LEU A 54 -2.25 8.00 -6.15
N GLN A 55 -1.68 8.51 -7.25
CA GLN A 55 -0.69 9.58 -7.19
C GLN A 55 -1.26 10.84 -6.53
N GLU A 56 -2.48 11.25 -6.89
CA GLU A 56 -3.18 12.39 -6.26
C GLU A 56 -3.31 12.21 -4.74
N LYS A 57 -3.62 10.99 -4.27
CA LYS A 57 -3.72 10.70 -2.83
C LYS A 57 -2.36 10.71 -2.15
N LEU A 58 -1.33 10.12 -2.77
CA LEU A 58 0.02 10.15 -2.23
C LEU A 58 0.49 11.60 -2.04
N ASP A 59 0.23 12.47 -3.02
CA ASP A 59 0.54 13.89 -2.95
C ASP A 59 -0.30 14.60 -1.87
N GLN A 60 -1.61 14.33 -1.82
CA GLN A 60 -2.52 14.91 -0.82
C GLN A 60 -2.08 14.64 0.62
N TYR A 61 -1.59 13.44 0.91
CA TYR A 61 -1.16 13.03 2.24
C TYR A 61 0.35 13.19 2.48
N ASN A 62 1.07 13.85 1.56
CA ASN A 62 2.53 14.01 1.61
C ASN A 62 3.29 12.68 1.81
N ILE A 63 2.85 11.61 1.13
CA ILE A 63 3.46 10.29 1.19
C ILE A 63 4.55 10.21 0.13
N GLY A 64 5.81 10.19 0.57
CA GLY A 64 6.95 10.01 -0.32
C GLY A 64 7.01 8.59 -0.88
N ALA A 65 6.83 8.44 -2.19
CA ALA A 65 6.85 7.14 -2.85
C ALA A 65 7.52 7.17 -4.23
N THR A 66 7.95 6.00 -4.71
CA THR A 66 8.37 5.77 -6.08
C THR A 66 7.58 4.59 -6.63
N LEU A 67 6.97 4.80 -7.80
CA LEU A 67 6.29 3.75 -8.55
C LEU A 67 7.29 3.01 -9.44
N LYS A 68 7.31 1.69 -9.36
CA LYS A 68 8.07 0.83 -10.26
C LYS A 68 7.11 -0.12 -10.97
N VAL A 69 7.12 -0.07 -12.29
CA VAL A 69 6.43 -1.06 -13.13
C VAL A 69 7.42 -2.19 -13.43
N ASP A 70 7.07 -3.41 -13.04
CA ASP A 70 7.85 -4.63 -13.31
C ASP A 70 6.96 -5.63 -14.06
N GLY A 71 7.03 -5.58 -15.39
CA GLY A 71 6.12 -6.32 -16.27
C GLY A 71 4.66 -5.92 -16.03
N TYR A 72 3.85 -6.86 -15.57
CA TYR A 72 2.42 -6.64 -15.26
C TYR A 72 2.17 -6.12 -13.85
N ARG A 73 3.20 -6.06 -13.00
CA ARG A 73 3.06 -5.58 -11.62
C ARG A 73 3.40 -4.12 -11.54
N THR A 74 2.52 -3.35 -10.91
CA THR A 74 2.87 -2.00 -10.44
C THR A 74 3.13 -2.10 -8.94
N LEU A 75 4.38 -1.85 -8.56
CA LEU A 75 4.86 -1.88 -7.17
C LEU A 75 5.14 -0.47 -6.69
N LEU A 76 4.85 -0.22 -5.42
CA LEU A 76 5.17 1.02 -4.74
C LEU A 76 6.37 0.81 -3.82
N THR A 77 7.32 1.74 -3.80
CA THR A 77 8.39 1.81 -2.79
C THR A 77 8.23 3.10 -2.03
N LEU A 78 8.14 3.04 -0.70
CA LEU A 78 7.98 4.25 0.12
C LEU A 78 9.34 4.75 0.62
N ASN A 79 9.49 6.06 0.73
CA ASN A 79 10.78 6.67 1.04
C ASN A 79 11.20 6.48 2.50
N SER A 80 10.24 6.28 3.41
CA SER A 80 10.52 6.13 4.83
C SER A 80 9.46 5.28 5.56
N LYS A 81 9.77 4.91 6.80
CA LYS A 81 8.79 4.30 7.71
C LYS A 81 7.61 5.22 8.02
N GLN A 82 7.83 6.55 8.03
CA GLN A 82 6.75 7.51 8.26
C GLN A 82 5.76 7.50 7.09
N ASP A 83 6.28 7.46 5.85
CA ASP A 83 5.45 7.30 4.65
C ASP A 83 4.65 6.01 4.68
N ALA A 84 5.24 4.91 5.17
CA ALA A 84 4.53 3.65 5.36
C ALA A 84 3.36 3.74 6.34
N ASN A 85 3.52 4.45 7.46
CA ASN A 85 2.42 4.63 8.41
C ASN A 85 1.27 5.43 7.77
N LEU A 86 1.59 6.55 7.10
CA LEU A 86 0.59 7.37 6.39
C LEU A 86 -0.10 6.58 5.27
N TYR A 87 0.67 5.77 4.55
CA TYR A 87 0.13 4.89 3.51
C TYR A 87 -0.84 3.85 4.08
N ILE A 88 -0.48 3.17 5.16
CA ILE A 88 -1.35 2.19 5.83
C ILE A 88 -2.64 2.86 6.33
N GLU A 89 -2.55 4.09 6.83
CA GLU A 89 -3.69 4.83 7.37
C GLU A 89 -4.65 5.32 6.27
N HIS A 90 -4.12 5.89 5.19
CA HIS A 90 -4.93 6.60 4.19
C HIS A 90 -5.18 5.80 2.91
N ILE A 91 -4.27 4.92 2.54
CA ILE A 91 -4.37 4.10 1.32
C ILE A 91 -4.73 2.65 1.64
N GLY A 92 -4.25 2.12 2.76
CA GLY A 92 -4.59 0.77 3.24
C GLY A 92 -6.09 0.42 3.17
N PRO A 93 -7.01 1.29 3.61
CA PRO A 93 -8.44 0.99 3.61
C PRO A 93 -9.04 0.66 2.24
N TYR A 94 -8.46 1.11 1.12
CA TYR A 94 -8.95 0.76 -0.23
C TYR A 94 -8.82 -0.74 -0.53
N PHE A 95 -7.89 -1.44 0.11
CA PHE A 95 -7.76 -2.89 -0.06
C PHE A 95 -8.95 -3.65 0.57
N ASN A 96 -9.69 -3.05 1.51
CA ASN A 96 -10.85 -3.69 2.12
C ASN A 96 -11.95 -4.06 1.11
N GLU A 97 -11.98 -3.41 -0.05
CA GLU A 97 -12.93 -3.68 -1.15
C GLU A 97 -12.57 -4.96 -1.91
N ILE A 98 -11.32 -5.42 -1.80
CA ILE A 98 -10.78 -6.60 -2.49
C ILE A 98 -10.75 -7.82 -1.56
N LEU A 99 -10.51 -7.60 -0.26
CA LEU A 99 -10.22 -8.64 0.72
C LEU A 99 -11.48 -9.42 1.22
N LEU A 100 -12.51 -9.54 0.37
CA LEU A 100 -13.78 -10.22 0.69
C LEU A 100 -13.69 -11.76 0.64
#